data_AF-A0AAX2AI70-F1
#
_entry.id   AF-A0AAX2AI70-F1
#
_cell.length_a   1.000
_cell.length_b   1.000
_cell.length_c   1.000
_cell.angle_alpha   90.00
_cell.angle_beta   90.00
_cell.angle_gamma   90.00
#
_symmetry.space_group_name_H-M   'P 1'
#
loop_
_entity.id
_entity.type
_entity.pdbx_description
1 polymer ?
#
loop_
_entity_poly.entity_id
_entity_poly.type
_entity_poly.pdbx_seq_one_letter_code
_entity_poly.pdbx_strand_id
1 'polypeptide(L)' 'MENNKEIVFDEWDLKLEDALKELKKCQESNNLNSCVPCSKFFECELRKKYVLAVYESMNKGSGGGFEF' A
#
# COMPACT_ATOMS: atom_id res chain seq x y z
N MET A 1 7.83 3.10 -30.35
CA MET A 1 8.70 4.04 -29.61
C MET A 1 8.57 3.65 -28.15
N GLU A 2 9.53 2.91 -27.64
CA GLU A 2 9.56 2.45 -26.25
C GLU A 2 9.82 3.66 -25.36
N ASN A 3 8.80 4.06 -24.60
CA ASN A 3 8.92 5.13 -23.62
C ASN A 3 9.78 4.61 -22.46
N ASN A 4 11.09 4.84 -22.54
CA ASN A 4 11.97 4.87 -21.37
C ASN A 4 11.50 6.00 -20.45
N LYS A 5 10.47 5.74 -19.65
CA LYS A 5 10.20 6.52 -18.45
C LYS A 5 11.29 6.12 -17.46
N GLU A 6 12.26 7.00 -17.23
CA GLU A 6 13.00 6.99 -15.97
C GLU A 6 11.97 6.90 -14.85
N ILE A 7 12.04 5.84 -14.05
CA ILE A 7 11.17 5.67 -12.88
C ILE A 7 11.69 6.68 -11.85
N VAL A 8 11.19 7.91 -11.93
CA VAL A 8 11.40 8.91 -10.89
C VAL A 8 10.51 8.50 -9.72
N PHE A 9 11.12 7.91 -8.71
CA PHE A 9 10.46 7.60 -7.44
C PHE A 9 10.05 8.92 -6.79
N ASP A 10 8.75 9.15 -6.66
CA ASP A 10 8.24 10.28 -5.88
C ASP A 10 7.91 9.89 -4.45
N GLU A 11 7.47 10.88 -3.66
CA GLU A 11 7.13 10.69 -2.26
C GLU A 11 6.03 9.65 -2.04
N TRP A 12 5.12 9.46 -3.01
CA TRP A 12 4.01 8.53 -2.90
C TRP A 12 4.48 7.10 -3.12
N ASP A 13 5.43 6.91 -4.04
CA ASP A 13 6.06 5.62 -4.28
C ASP A 13 6.89 5.19 -3.06
N LEU A 14 7.59 6.12 -2.40
CA LEU A 14 8.28 5.86 -1.12
C LEU A 14 7.30 5.50 0.01
N LYS A 15 6.20 6.24 0.17
CA LYS A 15 5.14 5.94 1.15
C LYS A 15 4.53 4.56 0.93
N LEU A 16 4.28 4.19 -0.33
CA LEU A 16 3.76 2.87 -0.70
C LEU A 16 4.75 1.76 -0.35
N GLU A 17 6.04 1.93 -0.66
CA GLU A 17 7.06 0.96 -0.29
C GLU A 17 7.13 0.72 1.21
N ASP A 18 7.12 1.78 2.01
CA ASP A 18 7.20 1.67 3.47
C ASP A 18 5.95 0.98 4.05
N ALA A 19 4.76 1.34 3.57
CA ALA A 19 3.53 0.67 3.96
C ALA A 19 3.54 -0.83 3.55
N LEU A 20 4.07 -1.16 2.38
CA LEU A 20 4.20 -2.54 1.92
C LEU A 20 5.19 -3.35 2.77
N LYS A 21 6.34 -2.77 3.11
CA LYS A 21 7.35 -3.39 3.99
C LYS A 21 6.74 -3.69 5.37
N GLU A 22 5.99 -2.74 5.92
CA GLU A 22 5.30 -2.90 7.21
C GLU A 22 4.22 -4.00 7.14
N LEU A 23 3.40 -4.01 6.09
CA LEU A 23 2.35 -5.00 5.89
C LEU A 23 2.92 -6.42 5.74
N LYS A 24 3.98 -6.59 4.94
CA LYS A 24 4.64 -7.89 4.75
C LYS A 24 5.24 -8.43 6.04
N LYS A 25 5.91 -7.59 6.83
CA LYS A 25 6.42 -7.98 8.16
C LYS A 25 5.28 -8.45 9.08
N CYS A 26 4.13 -7.78 9.04
CA CYS A 26 2.95 -8.19 9.80
C CYS A 26 2.38 -9.53 9.31
N GLN A 27 2.30 -9.74 8.00
CA GLN A 27 1.86 -11.01 7.41
C GLN A 27 2.78 -12.15 7.84
N GLU A 28 4.10 -11.98 7.67
CA GLU A 28 5.11 -12.97 8.07
C GLU A 28 5.05 -13.30 9.57
N SER A 29 4.93 -12.28 10.45
CA SER A 29 4.86 -12.49 11.91
C SER A 29 3.58 -13.21 12.36
N ASN A 30 2.53 -13.18 11.54
CA ASN A 30 1.28 -13.91 11.76
C ASN A 30 1.21 -15.22 10.95
N ASN A 31 2.28 -15.63 10.28
CA ASN A 31 2.33 -16.79 9.38
C ASN A 31 1.27 -16.73 8.26
N LEU A 32 1.02 -15.53 7.73
CA LEU A 32 0.10 -15.28 6.63
C LEU A 32 0.87 -14.88 5.38
N ASN A 33 0.36 -15.23 4.20
CA ASN A 33 0.91 -14.81 2.90
C ASN A 33 0.11 -13.65 2.27
N SER A 34 -1.02 -13.28 2.87
CA SER A 34 -1.84 -12.14 2.48
C SER A 34 -2.71 -11.72 3.66
N CYS A 35 -3.37 -10.56 3.58
CA CYS A 35 -4.30 -10.15 4.62
C CYS A 35 -5.63 -10.92 4.58
N VAL A 36 -6.02 -11.53 3.44
CA VAL A 36 -7.34 -12.19 3.28
C VAL A 36 -7.67 -13.20 4.39
N PRO A 37 -6.76 -14.11 4.80
CA PRO A 37 -7.02 -15.04 5.90
C PRO A 37 -6.93 -14.40 7.30
N CYS A 38 -6.55 -13.12 7.42
CA CYS A 38 -6.41 -12.46 8.71
C CYS A 38 -7.78 -12.24 9.36
N SER A 39 -7.95 -12.67 10.62
CA SER A 39 -9.19 -12.45 11.38
C SER A 39 -9.54 -10.97 11.55
N LYS A 40 -8.56 -10.08 11.47
CA LYS A 40 -8.73 -8.62 11.55
C LYS A 40 -8.93 -7.95 10.18
N PHE A 41 -9.14 -8.68 9.09
CA PHE A 41 -9.10 -8.14 7.72
C PHE A 41 -9.87 -6.82 7.52
N PHE A 42 -11.09 -6.73 8.05
CA PHE A 42 -11.94 -5.53 7.92
C PHE A 42 -11.51 -4.38 8.83
N GLU A 43 -10.94 -4.67 10.00
CA GLU A 43 -10.59 -3.70 11.05
C GLU A 43 -9.08 -3.40 11.12
N CYS A 44 -8.28 -4.03 10.28
CA CYS A 44 -6.82 -3.92 10.33
C CYS A 44 -6.37 -2.55 9.78
N GLU A 45 -6.05 -1.64 10.68
CA GLU A 45 -5.55 -0.29 10.34
C GLU A 45 -4.27 -0.33 9.49
N LEU A 46 -3.39 -1.31 9.70
CA LEU A 46 -2.21 -1.48 8.86
C LEU A 46 -2.57 -1.83 7.41
N ARG A 47 -3.59 -2.67 7.21
CA ARG A 47 -4.10 -2.98 5.88
C ARG A 47 -4.74 -1.75 5.25
N LYS A 48 -5.59 -1.01 5.99
CA LYS A 48 -6.22 0.22 5.50
C LYS A 48 -5.18 1.26 5.09
N LYS A 49 -4.14 1.47 5.90
CA LYS A 49 -2.98 2.33 5.59
C LYS A 49 -2.29 1.93 4.29
N TYR A 50 -2.04 0.64 4.09
CA TYR A 50 -1.47 0.16 2.84
C TYR A 50 -2.39 0.44 1.64
N VAL A 51 -3.69 0.19 1.76
CA VAL A 51 -4.66 0.46 0.69
C VAL A 51 -4.70 1.95 0.36
N LEU A 52 -4.71 2.82 1.36
CA LEU A 52 -4.63 4.27 1.17
C LEU A 52 -3.36 4.67 0.42
N ALA A 53 -2.19 4.16 0.82
CA ALA A 53 -0.92 4.45 0.17
C ALA A 53 -0.88 3.98 -1.30
N VAL A 54 -1.55 2.88 -1.63
CA VAL A 54 -1.73 2.44 -3.03
C VAL A 54 -2.53 3.48 -3.82
N TYR A 55 -3.66 3.93 -3.30
CA TYR A 55 -4.46 4.95 -3.96
C TYR A 55 -3.69 6.26 -4.14
N GLU A 56 -3.00 6.70 -3.09
CA GLU A 56 -2.17 7.92 -3.09
C GLU A 56 -1.03 7.84 -4.11
N SER A 57 -0.37 6.69 -4.27
CA SER A 57 0.65 6.48 -5.32
C SER A 57 0.06 6.50 -6.72
N MET A 58 -1.15 5.96 -6.91
CA MET A 58 -1.82 5.94 -8.22
C MET A 58 -2.34 7.31 -8.66
N ASN A 59 -2.83 8.13 -7.73
CA ASN A 59 -3.38 9.46 -8.02
C ASN A 59 -2.39 10.60 -7.68
N LYS A 60 -1.17 10.28 -7.25
CA LYS A 60 -0.13 11.22 -6.82
C LYS A 60 -0.64 12.20 -5.76
N GLY A 61 -1.39 11.68 -4.78
CA GLY A 61 -1.99 12.43 -3.69
C GLY A 61 -3.21 13.27 -4.06
N SER A 62 -3.69 13.19 -5.31
CA SER A 62 -4.91 13.88 -5.75
C SER A 62 -6.13 13.18 -5.14
N GLY A 63 -6.43 13.51 -3.89
CA GLY A 63 -7.46 12.88 -3.06
C GLY A 63 -8.81 12.76 -3.78
N GLY A 64 -9.18 11.53 -4.12
CA GLY A 64 -10.48 11.19 -4.70
C GLY A 64 -11.28 10.38 -3.69
N GLY A 65 -12.11 11.07 -2.88
CA GLY A 65 -13.33 10.57 -2.23
C GLY A 65 -13.40 9.13 -1.70
N PHE A 66 -12.33 8.57 -1.15
CA PHE A 66 -12.38 7.24 -0.51
C PHE A 66 -12.30 7.40 1.01
N GLU A 67 -13.39 7.09 1.70
CA GLU A 67 -13.44 6.92 3.15
C GLU A 67 -13.43 5.42 3.47
N PHE A 68 -12.59 4.98 4.43
CA PHE A 68 -12.40 3.58 4.84
C PHE A 68 -12.95 3.28 6.23
#